data_AF-A0A950G4R0-F1
#
_entry.id   AF-A0A950G4R0-F1
#
_cell.length_a   1.000
_cell.length_b   1.000
_cell.length_c   1.000
_cell.angle_alpha   90.00
_cell.angle_beta   90.00
_cell.angle_gamma   90.00
#
_symmetry.space_group_name_H-M   'P 1'
#
loop_
_entity.id
_entity.type
_entity.pdbx_description
1 polymer ?
#
loop_
_entity_poly.entity_id
_entity_poly.type
_entity_poly.pdbx_seq_one_letter_code
_entity_poly.pdbx_strand_id
1 'polypeptide(L)' 'SAALTIAGAGLDQLSASLRRLPRPVIGRIAQDRLWLDLRCLEPTDEADFCAQLSVLR' A
#
# COMPACT_ATOMS: atom_id res chain seq x y z
N SER A 1 -7.90 13.13 -3.30
CA SER A 1 -7.56 11.73 -3.60
C SER A 1 -6.07 11.64 -3.83
N ALA A 2 -5.34 10.97 -2.94
CA ALA A 2 -3.90 10.76 -3.09
C ALA A 2 -3.67 9.35 -3.67
N ALA A 3 -2.85 9.25 -4.72
CA ALA A 3 -2.45 7.99 -5.33
C ALA A 3 -0.95 7.80 -5.10
N LEU A 4 -0.58 6.77 -4.34
CA LEU A 4 0.81 6.36 -4.18
C LEU A 4 1.17 5.41 -5.33
N THR A 5 2.27 5.69 -6.04
CA THR A 5 2.82 4.83 -7.10
C THR A 5 4.04 4.10 -6.55
N ILE A 6 3.97 2.77 -6.48
CA ILE A 6 5.11 1.93 -6.07
C ILE A 6 5.53 1.06 -7.27
N ALA A 7 6.83 1.00 -7.54
CA ALA A 7 7.44 0.18 -8.58
C ALA A 7 8.49 -0.74 -7.94
N GLY A 8 8.42 -2.05 -8.21
CA GLY A 8 9.30 -3.05 -7.61
C GLY A 8 8.86 -4.48 -7.93
N ALA A 9 9.76 -5.45 -7.74
CA ALA A 9 9.43 -6.86 -7.92
C ALA A 9 8.48 -7.35 -6.80
N GLY A 10 7.42 -8.08 -7.15
CA GLY A 10 6.44 -8.60 -6.18
C GLY A 10 5.27 -7.67 -5.87
N LEU A 11 4.76 -6.93 -6.85
CA LEU A 11 3.57 -6.08 -6.70
C LEU A 11 2.33 -6.87 -6.21
N ASP A 12 2.25 -8.16 -6.56
CA ASP A 12 1.23 -9.10 -6.08
C ASP A 12 1.39 -9.41 -4.58
N GLN A 13 2.62 -9.72 -4.13
CA GLN A 13 2.97 -9.96 -2.73
C GLN A 13 2.79 -8.69 -1.89
N LEU A 14 3.14 -7.53 -2.44
CA LEU A 14 2.91 -6.24 -1.81
C LEU A 14 1.42 -5.96 -1.68
N SER A 15 0.63 -6.15 -2.75
CA SER A 15 -0.83 -6.02 -2.73
C SER A 15 -1.49 -6.97 -1.73
N ALA A 16 -1.01 -8.22 -1.64
CA ALA A 16 -1.47 -9.19 -0.66
C ALA A 16 -1.13 -8.78 0.78
N SER A 17 0.08 -8.25 1.01
CA SER A 17 0.53 -7.76 2.32
C SER A 17 -0.27 -6.52 2.75
N LEU A 18 -0.53 -5.60 1.84
CA LEU A 18 -1.35 -4.40 2.05
C LEU A 18 -2.80 -4.73 2.37
N ARG A 19 -3.35 -5.81 1.80
CA ARG A 19 -4.68 -6.33 2.15
C ARG A 19 -4.71 -7.04 3.51
N ARG A 20 -3.56 -7.54 3.98
CA ARG A 20 -3.39 -8.19 5.30
C ARG A 20 -3.18 -7.21 6.43
N LEU A 21 -2.94 -5.94 6.14
CA LEU A 21 -2.87 -4.89 7.14
C LEU A 21 -4.20 -4.76 7.88
N PRO A 22 -4.18 -4.27 9.14
CA PRO A 22 -5.40 -4.07 9.93
C PRO A 22 -6.45 -3.21 9.20
N ARG A 23 -6.01 -2.30 8.31
CA ARG A 23 -6.85 -1.60 7.35
C ARG A 23 -6.52 -2.10 5.93
N PRO A 24 -7.43 -2.80 5.24
CA PRO A 24 -7.14 -3.29 3.90
C PRO A 24 -7.04 -2.12 2.91
N VAL A 25 -5.85 -1.91 2.35
CA VAL A 25 -5.65 -0.91 1.28
C VAL A 25 -5.91 -1.57 -0.07
N ILE A 26 -6.84 -1.00 -0.86
CA ILE A 26 -7.12 -1.48 -2.22
C ILE A 26 -6.04 -0.93 -3.15
N GLY A 27 -5.12 -1.80 -3.52
CA GLY A 27 -4.15 -1.57 -4.59
C GLY A 27 -4.67 -2.05 -5.95
N ARG A 28 -4.54 -1.24 -7.00
CA ARG A 28 -4.75 -1.65 -8.40
C ARG A 28 -3.40 -1.66 -9.12
N ILE A 29 -3.06 -2.75 -9.79
CA ILE A 29 -1.85 -2.82 -10.60
C ILE A 29 -2.20 -2.41 -12.03
N ALA A 30 -1.55 -1.38 -12.55
CA ALA A 30 -1.70 -0.94 -13.93
C ALA A 30 -0.37 -0.38 -14.44
N GLN A 31 0.02 -0.73 -15.66
CA GLN A 31 1.22 -0.20 -16.32
C GLN A 31 2.51 -0.41 -15.50
N ASP A 32 2.68 -1.61 -14.94
CA ASP A 32 3.83 -1.96 -14.06
C ASP A 32 3.93 -1.10 -12.79
N ARG A 33 2.81 -0.49 -12.38
CA ARG A 33 2.71 0.38 -11.21
C ARG A 33 1.59 -0.08 -10.31
N LEU A 34 1.83 -0.09 -9.01
CA LEU A 34 0.78 -0.27 -8.01
C LEU A 34 0.19 1.10 -7.65
N TRP A 35 -1.12 1.24 -7.88
CA TRP A 35 -1.93 2.38 -7.49
C TRP A 35 -2.61 2.10 -6.17
N LEU A 36 -2.33 2.90 -5.15
CA LEU A 36 -2.97 2.76 -3.85
C LEU A 36 -3.99 3.86 -3.64
N ASP A 37 -5.23 3.44 -3.35
CA ASP A 37 -6.28 4.36 -2.96
C ASP A 37 -6.23 4.58 -1.44
N LEU A 38 -5.56 5.65 -1.03
CA LEU A 38 -5.34 5.98 0.38
C LEU A 38 -6.57 6.60 1.06
N ARG A 39 -7.74 6.58 0.42
CA ARG A 39 -9.00 7.11 1.02
C ARG A 39 -9.41 6.33 2.27
N CYS A 40 -8.92 5.10 2.44
CA CYS A 40 -9.15 4.28 3.64
C CYS A 40 -8.08 4.46 4.73
N LEU A 41 -7.03 5.25 4.49
CA LEU A 41 -5.97 5.51 5.46
C LEU A 41 -6.38 6.70 6.32
N GLU A 42 -6.67 6.46 7.59
CA GLU A 42 -6.88 7.55 8.55
C GLU A 42 -5.52 8.16 8.96
N PRO A 43 -5.48 9.47 9.30
CA PRO A 43 -4.26 10.14 9.72
C PRO A 43 -3.60 9.49 10.95
N THR A 44 -4.39 8.79 11.77
CA THR A 44 -3.91 8.03 12.94
C THR A 44 -3.15 6.75 12.55
N ASP A 45 -3.47 6.17 11.40
CA ASP A 45 -2.87 4.92 10.89
C ASP A 45 -1.67 5.20 9.95
N GLU A 46 -1.44 6.45 9.55
CA GLU A 46 -0.35 6.84 8.64
C GLU A 46 1.03 6.51 9.21
N ALA A 47 1.23 6.68 10.53
CA ALA A 47 2.47 6.38 11.20
C ALA A 47 2.76 4.86 11.25
N ASP A 48 1.74 4.05 11.54
CA ASP A 48 1.86 2.58 11.58
C ASP A 48 2.11 2.02 10.17
N PHE A 49 1.43 2.58 9.17
CA PHE A 49 1.64 2.26 7.76
C PHE A 49 3.07 2.55 7.30
N CYS A 50 3.62 3.72 7.65
CA CYS A 50 5.02 4.05 7.36
C CYS A 50 6.01 3.11 8.07
N ALA A 51 5.71 2.70 9.32
CA ALA A 51 6.52 1.75 10.06
C ALA A 51 6.49 0.35 9.41
N GLN A 52 5.32 -0.11 8.97
CA GLN A 52 5.15 -1.39 8.28
C GLN A 52 5.83 -1.41 6.90
N LEU A 53 5.76 -0.31 6.15
CA LEU A 53 6.48 -0.17 4.88
C LEU A 53 8.00 -0.22 5.08
N SER A 54 8.50 0.35 6.18
CA SER A 54 9.93 0.31 6.50
C SER A 54 10.44 -1.10 6.81
N VAL A 55 9.54 -2.04 7.15
CA VAL A 55 9.85 -3.46 7.41
C VAL A 55 9.84 -4.30 6.11
N LEU A 56 9.10 -3.87 5.09
CA LEU A 56 9.14 -4.45 3.74
C LEU A 56 10.43 -3.99 3.03
N ARG A 57 11.52 -4.73 3.22
CA ARG A 57 12.83 -4.48 2.59
C ARG A 57 13.06 -5.37 1.38
#